data_AF-A0A954QK86-F1
#
_entry.id   AF-A0A954QK86-F1
#
_cell.length_a   1.000
_cell.length_b   1.000
_cell.length_c   1.000
_cell.angle_alpha   90.00
_cell.angle_beta   90.00
_cell.angle_gamma   90.00
#
_symmetry.space_group_name_H-M   'P 1'
#
loop_
_entity.id
_entity.type
_entity.pdbx_description
1 polymer ?
#
loop_
_entity_poly.entity_id
_entity_poly.type
_entity_poly.pdbx_seq_one_letter_code
_entity_poly.pdbx_strand_id
1 'polypeptide(L)'
;MSGTADAHAAVKPATLAVYARLLCGFTLALTCSTWRLWTAQTQFPQVPLFGLALRWPTVFDTLGLLVWGLGLACGVWGGANTKLGRTGMLMAWVALLSLIVSDQHRLQPWAYFYLLAAPPLTLLAARQSTAWLRALTASLYFFSAISKLDVRFLQTTGALFLATLLQRFGIHIGADAARLSWILPVGE
;
A
#
# COMPACT_ATOMS: atom_id res chain seq x y z
N MET A 1 19.21 -8.68 -41.33
CA MET A 1 19.53 -8.03 -40.04
C MET A 1 18.49 -8.48 -39.03
N SER A 2 18.83 -9.54 -38.31
CA SER A 2 17.95 -10.32 -37.44
C SER A 2 18.71 -10.55 -36.14
N GLY A 3 18.11 -10.24 -34.99
CA GLY A 3 18.52 -10.87 -33.73
C GLY A 3 18.96 -9.96 -32.57
N THR A 4 18.22 -8.92 -32.19
CA THR A 4 18.52 -8.16 -30.95
C THR A 4 17.29 -7.73 -30.12
N ALA A 5 16.17 -8.47 -30.10
CA ALA A 5 14.97 -8.00 -29.38
C ALA A 5 14.36 -8.90 -28.28
N ASP A 6 14.80 -10.16 -28.10
CA ASP A 6 14.05 -11.12 -27.26
C ASP A 6 14.81 -11.63 -26.02
N ALA A 7 15.50 -10.75 -25.30
CA ALA A 7 16.18 -11.10 -24.03
C ALA A 7 15.69 -10.30 -22.81
N HIS A 8 14.58 -9.57 -22.90
CA HIS A 8 13.88 -9.15 -21.69
C HIS A 8 13.02 -10.31 -21.19
N ALA A 9 13.63 -11.17 -20.37
CA ALA A 9 13.01 -12.36 -19.77
C ALA A 9 11.54 -12.09 -19.40
N ALA A 10 10.62 -12.69 -20.16
CA ALA A 10 9.19 -12.56 -19.94
C ALA A 10 8.90 -12.98 -18.49
N VAL A 11 8.28 -12.09 -17.71
CA VAL A 11 7.93 -12.41 -16.33
C VAL A 11 6.97 -13.59 -16.35
N LYS A 12 7.37 -14.66 -15.67
CA LYS A 12 6.58 -15.88 -15.61
C LYS A 12 5.25 -15.58 -14.91
N PRO A 13 4.10 -16.05 -15.44
CA PRO A 13 2.79 -15.82 -14.82
C PRO A 13 2.73 -16.35 -13.38
N ALA A 14 3.53 -17.36 -13.03
CA ALA A 14 3.67 -17.85 -11.66
C ALA A 14 4.14 -16.76 -10.67
N THR A 15 5.01 -15.84 -11.08
CA THR A 15 5.52 -14.77 -10.22
C THR A 15 4.42 -13.77 -9.85
N LEU A 16 3.54 -13.42 -10.80
CA LEU A 16 2.41 -12.51 -10.54
C LEU A 16 1.37 -13.15 -9.63
N ALA A 17 1.15 -14.47 -9.74
CA ALA A 17 0.28 -15.17 -8.80
C ALA A 17 0.84 -15.12 -7.37
N VAL A 18 2.14 -15.34 -7.17
CA VAL A 18 2.77 -15.20 -5.86
C VAL A 18 2.61 -13.78 -5.34
N TYR A 19 2.88 -12.77 -6.17
CA TYR A 19 2.70 -11.37 -5.77
C TYR A 19 1.27 -11.06 -5.36
N ALA A 20 0.27 -11.52 -6.12
CA ALA A 20 -1.14 -11.34 -5.80
C ALA A 20 -1.53 -12.01 -4.48
N ARG A 21 -1.02 -13.22 -4.21
CA ARG A 21 -1.25 -13.92 -2.94
C ARG A 21 -0.63 -13.19 -1.77
N LEU A 22 0.60 -12.71 -1.92
CA LEU A 22 1.28 -11.93 -0.88
C LEU A 22 0.53 -10.62 -0.62
N LEU A 23 0.16 -9.90 -1.68
CA LEU A 23 -0.65 -8.68 -1.57
C LEU A 23 -1.92 -8.95 -0.77
N CYS A 24 -2.73 -9.94 -1.19
CA CYS A 24 -3.98 -10.25 -0.48
C CYS A 24 -3.73 -10.74 0.95
N GLY A 25 -2.69 -11.55 1.18
CA GLY A 25 -2.37 -12.10 2.48
C GLY A 25 -1.93 -11.05 3.48
N PHE A 26 -1.02 -10.14 3.08
CA PHE A 26 -0.60 -9.02 3.93
C PHE A 26 -1.74 -8.03 4.16
N THR A 27 -2.52 -7.72 3.13
CA THR A 27 -3.71 -6.85 3.26
C THR A 27 -4.73 -7.45 4.23
N LEU A 28 -4.97 -8.77 4.18
CA LEU A 28 -5.85 -9.46 5.11
C LEU A 28 -5.29 -9.44 6.54
N ALA A 29 -4.00 -9.75 6.70
CA ALA A 29 -3.32 -9.71 8.00
C ALA A 29 -3.38 -8.30 8.63
N LEU A 30 -3.16 -7.25 7.83
CA LEU A 30 -3.24 -5.86 8.27
C LEU A 30 -4.69 -5.44 8.59
N THR A 31 -5.68 -5.92 7.82
CA THR A 31 -7.10 -5.72 8.14
C THR A 31 -7.42 -6.33 9.50
N CYS A 32 -6.97 -7.57 9.76
CA CYS A 32 -7.16 -8.25 11.04
C CYS A 32 -6.43 -7.56 12.19
N SER A 33 -5.18 -7.11 11.99
CA SER A 33 -4.43 -6.39 13.04
C SER A 33 -5.04 -5.03 13.37
N THR A 34 -5.78 -4.44 12.42
CA THR A 34 -6.49 -3.17 12.59
C THR A 34 -8.01 -3.34 12.71
N TRP A 35 -8.52 -4.52 13.11
CA TRP A 35 -9.94 -4.89 13.03
C TRP A 35 -10.93 -3.88 13.64
N ARG A 36 -10.52 -3.13 14.68
CA ARG A 36 -11.33 -2.07 15.28
C ARG A 36 -11.68 -0.96 14.29
N LEU A 37 -10.76 -0.59 13.40
CA LEU A 37 -11.03 0.39 12.35
C LEU A 37 -12.11 -0.09 11.37
N TRP A 38 -12.20 -1.39 11.16
CA TRP A 38 -13.10 -1.99 10.18
C TRP A 38 -14.50 -2.23 10.74
N THR A 39 -14.61 -2.55 12.04
CA THR A 39 -15.86 -3.02 12.65
C THR A 39 -16.46 -2.07 13.69
N ALA A 40 -15.65 -1.25 14.37
CA ALA A 40 -16.10 -0.41 15.48
C ALA A 40 -16.65 0.95 15.02
N GLN A 41 -17.55 0.93 14.06
CA GLN A 41 -18.09 2.13 13.40
C GLN A 41 -18.94 3.03 14.33
N THR A 42 -19.34 2.52 15.50
CA THR A 42 -20.08 3.28 16.51
C THR A 42 -19.17 3.92 17.57
N GLN A 43 -17.88 3.57 17.60
CA GLN A 43 -16.94 4.07 18.61
C GLN A 43 -16.26 5.37 18.21
N PHE A 44 -16.23 5.68 16.92
CA PHE A 44 -15.64 6.89 16.36
C PHE A 44 -16.59 7.52 15.35
N PRO A 45 -16.61 8.85 15.22
CA PRO A 45 -17.40 9.52 14.20
C PRO A 45 -16.92 9.09 12.81
N GLN A 46 -17.82 8.50 12.03
CA GLN A 46 -17.58 8.21 10.61
C GLN A 46 -17.41 9.52 9.85
N VAL A 47 -16.40 9.61 8.99
CA VAL A 47 -16.21 10.76 8.11
C VAL A 47 -16.31 10.27 6.66
N PRO A 48 -17.51 10.29 6.07
CA PRO A 48 -17.69 9.81 4.70
C PRO A 48 -16.99 10.75 3.71
N LEU A 49 -16.48 10.21 2.61
CA LEU A 49 -15.84 11.01 1.55
C LEU A 49 -16.84 11.91 0.82
N PHE A 50 -18.10 11.47 0.71
CA PHE A 50 -19.16 12.20 0.02
C PHE A 50 -20.40 12.31 0.91
N GLY A 51 -21.10 13.44 0.83
CA GLY A 51 -22.33 13.65 1.60
C GLY A 51 -23.43 12.61 1.33
N LEU A 52 -23.43 11.95 0.16
CA LEU A 52 -24.35 10.86 -0.15
C LEU A 52 -24.19 9.67 0.81
N ALA A 53 -22.95 9.38 1.25
CA ALA A 53 -22.66 8.25 2.13
C ALA A 53 -23.16 8.46 3.57
N LEU A 54 -23.52 9.69 3.97
CA LEU A 54 -24.17 9.94 5.27
C LEU A 54 -25.52 9.21 5.41
N ARG A 55 -26.16 8.87 4.29
CA ARG A 55 -27.45 8.18 4.25
C ARG A 55 -27.32 6.68 4.03
N TRP A 56 -26.10 6.14 3.94
CA TRP A 56 -25.92 4.72 3.67
C TRP A 56 -26.36 3.86 4.85
N PRO A 57 -27.23 2.87 4.63
CA PRO A 57 -27.54 1.86 5.63
C PRO A 57 -26.28 1.13 6.12
N THR A 58 -26.24 0.82 7.41
CA THR A 58 -25.17 0.03 8.06
C THR A 58 -25.00 -1.37 7.46
N VAL A 59 -26.02 -1.88 6.76
CA VAL A 59 -25.96 -3.14 6.02
C VAL A 59 -24.90 -3.09 4.91
N PHE A 60 -24.75 -1.96 4.21
CA PHE A 60 -23.71 -1.83 3.17
C PHE A 60 -22.30 -1.92 3.74
N ASP A 61 -22.11 -1.43 4.96
CA ASP A 61 -20.84 -1.52 5.65
C ASP A 61 -20.50 -2.97 6.00
N THR A 62 -21.47 -3.68 6.58
CA THR A 62 -21.30 -5.09 6.97
C THR A 62 -21.09 -5.99 5.75
N LEU A 63 -21.90 -5.81 4.70
CA LEU A 63 -21.75 -6.55 3.44
C LEU A 63 -20.43 -6.20 2.76
N GLY A 64 -20.04 -4.93 2.74
CA GLY A 64 -18.76 -4.48 2.20
C GLY A 64 -17.60 -5.16 2.91
N LEU A 65 -17.63 -5.25 4.24
CA LEU A 65 -16.58 -5.91 5.02
C LEU A 65 -16.51 -7.42 4.76
N LEU A 66 -17.67 -8.08 4.63
CA LEU A 66 -17.73 -9.50 4.27
C LEU A 66 -17.16 -9.75 2.87
N VAL A 67 -17.58 -8.97 1.87
CA VAL A 67 -17.08 -9.09 0.49
C VAL A 67 -15.58 -8.76 0.42
N TRP A 68 -15.13 -7.77 1.18
CA TRP A 68 -13.70 -7.43 1.31
C TRP A 68 -12.90 -8.62 1.83
N GLY A 69 -13.27 -9.18 2.98
CA GLY A 69 -12.56 -10.31 3.60
C GLY A 69 -12.59 -11.57 2.73
N LEU A 70 -13.76 -11.95 2.20
CA LEU A 70 -13.90 -13.12 1.33
C LEU A 70 -13.14 -12.95 0.01
N GLY A 71 -13.19 -11.77 -0.60
CA GLY A 71 -12.46 -11.48 -1.82
C GLY A 71 -10.95 -11.58 -1.65
N LEU A 72 -10.43 -11.07 -0.52
CA LEU A 72 -9.02 -11.26 -0.14
C LEU A 72 -8.67 -12.73 0.07
N ALA A 73 -9.51 -13.51 0.78
CA ALA A 73 -9.29 -14.93 0.99
C ALA A 73 -9.24 -15.72 -0.34
N CYS A 74 -10.16 -15.41 -1.27
CA CYS A 74 -10.11 -15.95 -2.63
C CYS A 74 -8.83 -15.55 -3.38
N GLY A 75 -8.36 -14.31 -3.19
CA GLY A 75 -7.09 -13.83 -3.75
C GLY A 75 -5.87 -14.57 -3.20
N VAL A 76 -5.83 -14.87 -1.89
CA VAL A 76 -4.76 -15.67 -1.25
C VAL A 76 -4.75 -17.10 -1.79
N TRP A 77 -5.92 -17.74 -1.91
CA TRP A 77 -6.01 -19.11 -2.39
C TRP A 77 -5.70 -19.22 -3.89
N GLY A 78 -6.40 -18.42 -4.68
CA GLY A 78 -6.39 -18.50 -6.14
C GLY A 78 -5.23 -17.77 -6.82
N GLY A 79 -4.77 -16.64 -6.26
CA GLY A 79 -3.83 -15.73 -6.91
C GLY A 79 -4.34 -15.16 -8.25
N ALA A 80 -3.50 -14.38 -8.94
CA ALA A 80 -3.88 -13.71 -10.18
C ALA A 80 -4.07 -14.65 -11.40
N ASN A 81 -3.64 -15.92 -11.33
CA ASN A 81 -3.72 -16.86 -12.46
C ASN A 81 -5.05 -17.61 -12.54
N THR A 82 -5.88 -17.56 -11.50
CA THR A 82 -7.16 -18.27 -11.46
C THR A 82 -8.32 -17.30 -11.57
N LYS A 83 -9.44 -17.76 -12.15
CA LYS A 83 -10.68 -16.97 -12.19
C LYS A 83 -11.17 -16.62 -10.78
N LEU A 84 -11.10 -17.57 -9.86
CA LEU A 84 -11.47 -17.37 -8.45
C LEU A 84 -10.67 -16.23 -7.80
N GLY A 85 -9.34 -16.25 -7.92
CA GLY A 85 -8.50 -15.22 -7.32
C GLY A 85 -8.69 -13.86 -7.97
N ARG A 86 -8.79 -13.79 -9.31
CA ARG A 86 -9.06 -12.53 -10.03
C ARG A 86 -10.41 -11.92 -9.66
N THR A 87 -11.47 -12.72 -9.69
CA THR A 87 -12.82 -12.27 -9.32
C THR A 87 -12.86 -11.85 -7.85
N GLY A 88 -12.26 -12.63 -6.95
CA GLY A 88 -12.17 -12.28 -5.53
C GLY A 88 -11.45 -10.95 -5.30
N MET A 89 -10.30 -10.73 -5.94
CA MET A 89 -9.57 -9.46 -5.86
C MET A 89 -10.36 -8.27 -6.40
N LEU A 90 -11.10 -8.44 -7.50
CA LEU A 90 -11.96 -7.38 -8.04
C LEU A 90 -13.12 -7.06 -7.11
N MET A 91 -13.77 -8.08 -6.55
CA MET A 91 -14.83 -7.90 -5.56
C MET A 91 -14.30 -7.20 -4.31
N ALA A 92 -13.12 -7.60 -3.83
CA ALA A 92 -12.42 -6.94 -2.73
C ALA A 92 -12.11 -5.47 -3.06
N TRP A 93 -11.62 -5.19 -4.27
CA TRP A 93 -11.34 -3.82 -4.71
C TRP A 93 -12.59 -2.92 -4.69
N VAL A 94 -13.72 -3.40 -5.24
CA VAL A 94 -14.99 -2.67 -5.22
C VAL A 94 -15.51 -2.47 -3.80
N ALA A 95 -15.45 -3.53 -2.98
CA ALA A 95 -15.85 -3.45 -1.59
C ALA A 95 -15.00 -2.44 -0.79
N LEU A 96 -13.68 -2.45 -0.97
CA LEU A 96 -12.79 -1.50 -0.32
C LEU A 96 -13.12 -0.05 -0.71
N LEU A 97 -13.40 0.23 -1.99
CA LEU A 97 -13.85 1.56 -2.40
C LEU A 97 -15.14 1.96 -1.70
N SER A 98 -16.13 1.07 -1.63
CA SER A 98 -17.37 1.33 -0.89
C SER A 98 -17.10 1.61 0.59
N LEU A 99 -16.24 0.82 1.23
CA LEU A 99 -15.89 0.99 2.65
C LEU A 99 -15.15 2.30 2.93
N ILE A 100 -14.31 2.77 1.99
CA ILE A 100 -13.60 4.05 2.10
C ILE A 100 -14.53 5.23 1.84
N VAL A 101 -15.50 5.08 0.93
CA VAL A 101 -16.52 6.11 0.70
C VAL A 101 -17.40 6.30 1.93
N SER A 102 -17.72 5.23 2.67
CA SER A 102 -18.49 5.32 3.92
C SER A 102 -17.68 5.92 5.07
N ASP A 103 -16.39 5.61 5.16
CA ASP A 103 -15.50 6.13 6.19
C ASP A 103 -14.06 6.29 5.68
N GLN A 104 -13.65 7.54 5.47
CA GLN A 104 -12.33 7.85 4.91
C GLN A 104 -11.18 7.39 5.81
N HIS A 105 -11.40 7.17 7.11
CA HIS A 105 -10.36 6.72 8.03
C HIS A 105 -9.82 5.32 7.69
N ARG A 106 -10.57 4.55 6.90
CA ARG A 106 -10.14 3.24 6.38
C ARG A 106 -9.09 3.35 5.27
N LEU A 107 -8.85 4.55 4.73
CA LEU A 107 -7.82 4.81 3.73
C LEU A 107 -6.42 4.83 4.39
N GLN A 108 -5.95 3.66 4.80
CA GLN A 108 -4.58 3.48 5.29
C GLN A 108 -3.58 3.37 4.10
N PRO A 109 -2.28 3.64 4.32
CA PRO A 109 -1.27 3.56 3.24
C PRO A 109 -1.26 2.21 2.50
N TRP A 110 -1.46 1.10 3.22
CA TRP A 110 -1.51 -0.23 2.61
C TRP A 110 -2.83 -0.49 1.87
N ALA A 111 -3.94 0.09 2.31
CA ALA A 111 -5.24 -0.02 1.63
C ALA A 111 -5.17 0.74 0.29
N TYR A 112 -4.55 1.91 0.28
CA TYR A 112 -4.24 2.66 -0.92
C TYR A 112 -3.36 1.85 -1.89
N PHE A 113 -2.30 1.20 -1.37
CA PHE A 113 -1.46 0.34 -2.20
C PHE A 113 -2.25 -0.81 -2.84
N TYR A 114 -3.15 -1.46 -2.08
CA TYR A 114 -4.04 -2.48 -2.63
C TYR A 114 -4.94 -1.92 -3.75
N LEU A 115 -5.55 -0.74 -3.55
CA LEU A 115 -6.40 -0.08 -4.55
C LEU A 115 -5.67 0.15 -5.88
N LEU A 116 -4.37 0.49 -5.84
CA LEU A 116 -3.58 0.71 -7.04
C LEU A 116 -3.03 -0.58 -7.65
N ALA A 117 -2.67 -1.57 -6.83
CA ALA A 117 -2.00 -2.79 -7.29
C ALA A 117 -2.98 -3.89 -7.76
N ALA A 118 -4.19 -3.98 -7.20
CA ALA A 118 -5.14 -5.04 -7.53
C ALA A 118 -5.71 -4.96 -8.97
N PRO A 119 -6.10 -3.78 -9.51
CA PRO A 119 -6.59 -3.67 -10.89
C PRO A 119 -5.59 -4.15 -11.96
N PRO A 120 -4.31 -3.73 -11.98
CA PRO A 120 -3.37 -4.21 -12.99
C PRO A 120 -3.12 -5.73 -12.88
N LEU A 121 -3.15 -6.30 -11.68
CA LEU A 121 -3.02 -7.74 -11.48
C LEU A 121 -4.23 -8.56 -11.98
N THR A 122 -5.40 -7.94 -12.06
CA THR A 122 -6.66 -8.62 -12.38
C THR A 122 -7.18 -8.32 -13.78
N LEU A 123 -6.89 -7.14 -14.34
CA LEU A 123 -7.45 -6.65 -15.59
C LEU A 123 -6.44 -6.66 -16.75
N LEU A 124 -5.14 -6.55 -16.47
CA LEU A 124 -4.11 -6.42 -17.50
C LEU A 124 -3.39 -7.74 -17.77
N ALA A 125 -2.75 -7.82 -18.94
CA ALA A 125 -1.84 -8.92 -19.27
C ALA A 125 -0.57 -8.85 -18.42
N ALA A 126 0.04 -10.01 -18.14
CA ALA A 126 1.17 -10.15 -17.22
C ALA A 126 2.31 -9.14 -17.44
N ARG A 127 2.66 -8.86 -18.71
CA ARG A 127 3.69 -7.87 -19.06
C ARG A 127 3.30 -6.46 -18.62
N GLN A 128 2.06 -6.06 -18.88
CA GLN A 128 1.54 -4.74 -18.51
C GLN A 128 1.40 -4.62 -16.99
N SER A 129 0.88 -5.66 -16.32
CA SER A 129 0.77 -5.69 -14.84
C SER A 129 2.14 -5.50 -14.19
N THR A 130 3.17 -6.19 -14.71
CA THR A 130 4.54 -6.05 -14.21
C THR A 130 5.06 -4.63 -14.39
N ALA A 131 4.87 -4.02 -15.57
CA ALA A 131 5.31 -2.66 -15.83
C ALA A 131 4.63 -1.66 -14.87
N TRP A 132 3.32 -1.81 -14.66
CA TRP A 132 2.55 -0.99 -13.71
C TRP A 132 3.04 -1.14 -12.27
N LEU A 133 3.25 -2.37 -11.79
CA LEU A 133 3.73 -2.60 -10.42
C LEU A 133 5.13 -2.04 -10.20
N ARG A 134 6.01 -2.14 -11.21
CA ARG A 134 7.35 -1.53 -11.18
C ARG A 134 7.26 0.00 -11.14
N ALA A 135 6.43 0.59 -12.00
CA ALA A 135 6.22 2.04 -12.02
C ALA A 135 5.66 2.52 -10.67
N LEU A 136 4.63 1.86 -10.14
CA LEU A 136 4.05 2.17 -8.83
C LEU A 136 5.10 2.12 -7.70
N THR A 137 5.89 1.05 -7.68
CA THR A 137 6.96 0.89 -6.68
C THR A 137 8.02 1.97 -6.83
N ALA A 138 8.46 2.25 -8.07
CA ALA A 138 9.43 3.31 -8.35
C ALA A 138 8.91 4.68 -7.91
N SER A 139 7.64 5.01 -8.20
CA SER A 139 6.99 6.23 -7.73
C SER A 139 6.95 6.30 -6.21
N LEU A 140 6.58 5.21 -5.52
CA LEU A 140 6.56 5.17 -4.06
C LEU A 140 7.94 5.48 -3.47
N TYR A 141 8.99 4.85 -3.98
CA TYR A 141 10.36 5.12 -3.53
C TYR A 141 10.84 6.52 -3.90
N PHE A 142 10.50 7.01 -5.09
CA PHE A 142 10.85 8.36 -5.55
C PHE A 142 10.23 9.44 -4.66
N PHE A 143 8.90 9.41 -4.46
CA PHE A 143 8.23 10.37 -3.58
C PHE A 143 8.62 10.18 -2.11
N SER A 144 8.92 8.96 -1.67
CA SER A 144 9.48 8.70 -0.34
C SER A 144 10.90 9.25 -0.17
N ALA A 145 11.69 9.34 -1.23
CA ALA A 145 13.00 9.99 -1.20
C ALA A 145 12.83 11.51 -1.15
N ILE A 146 11.96 12.08 -2.00
CA ILE A 146 11.67 13.52 -2.00
C ILE A 146 11.16 13.98 -0.64
N SER A 147 10.23 13.25 -0.01
CA SER A 147 9.70 13.65 1.31
C SER A 147 10.74 13.65 2.43
N LYS A 148 11.89 12.96 2.24
CA LYS A 148 13.03 12.99 3.17
C LYS A 148 14.03 14.12 2.91
N LEU A 149 13.91 14.81 1.77
CA LEU A 149 14.72 16.00 1.48
C LEU A 149 14.18 17.26 2.18
N ASP A 150 13.14 17.14 3.00
CA ASP A 150 12.65 18.22 3.86
C ASP A 150 13.69 18.54 4.95
N VAL A 151 14.03 19.83 5.07
CA VAL A 151 14.95 20.36 6.08
C VAL A 151 14.49 19.96 7.48
N ARG A 152 13.17 19.95 7.73
CA ARG A 152 12.63 19.50 9.03
C ARG A 152 12.86 18.01 9.26
N PHE A 153 12.77 17.18 8.22
CA PHE A 153 13.08 15.75 8.34
C PHE A 153 14.55 15.55 8.71
N LEU A 154 15.49 16.23 8.03
CA LEU A 154 16.92 16.13 8.32
C LEU A 154 17.26 16.56 9.75
N GLN A 155 16.66 17.67 10.22
CA GLN A 155 16.93 18.23 11.54
C GLN A 155 16.27 17.47 12.69
N THR A 156 15.17 16.75 12.44
CA THR A 156 14.42 16.05 13.50
C THR A 156 14.55 14.54 13.38
N THR A 157 13.85 13.96 12.41
CA THR A 157 13.63 12.52 12.29
C THR A 157 14.87 11.81 11.76
N GLY A 158 15.57 12.42 10.79
CA GLY A 158 16.84 11.93 10.26
C GLY A 158 17.94 11.90 11.33
N ALA A 159 18.07 12.98 12.10
CA ALA A 159 18.99 13.03 13.24
C ALA A 159 18.68 11.93 14.28
N LEU A 160 17.41 11.70 14.60
CA LEU A 160 16.98 10.65 15.54
C LEU A 160 17.31 9.23 15.02
N PHE A 161 17.04 8.96 13.73
CA PHE A 161 17.39 7.67 13.13
C PHE A 161 18.90 7.42 13.14
N LEU A 162 19.68 8.43 12.76
CA LEU A 162 21.14 8.34 12.73
C LEU A 162 21.71 8.14 14.14
N ALA A 163 21.20 8.89 15.13
CA ALA A 163 21.57 8.73 16.54
C ALA A 163 21.26 7.34 17.06
N THR A 164 20.06 6.82 16.78
CA THR A 164 19.64 5.47 17.22
C THR A 164 20.51 4.38 16.57
N LEU A 165 20.84 4.53 15.28
CA LEU A 165 21.68 3.59 14.55
C LEU A 165 23.12 3.60 15.09
N LEU A 166 23.71 4.78 15.30
CA LEU A 166 25.07 4.92 15.82
C LEU A 166 25.18 4.50 17.28
N GLN A 167 24.13 4.74 18.09
CA GLN A 167 24.06 4.24 19.47
C GLN A 167 24.11 2.71 19.52
N ARG A 168 23.56 2.00 18.53
CA ARG A 168 23.67 0.53 18.46
C ARG A 168 25.11 0.05 18.27
N PHE A 169 25.99 0.90 17.74
CA PHE A 169 27.43 0.65 17.60
C PHE A 169 28.27 1.31 18.71
N GLY A 170 27.64 1.80 19.79
CA GLY A 170 28.31 2.45 20.91
C GLY A 170 28.81 3.87 20.60
N ILE A 171 28.42 4.45 19.46
CA ILE A 171 28.79 5.81 19.07
C ILE A 171 27.72 6.76 19.61
N HIS A 172 28.06 7.48 20.68
CA HIS A 172 27.19 8.50 21.25
C HIS A 172 27.37 9.81 20.48
N ILE A 173 26.35 10.15 19.70
CA ILE A 173 26.31 11.43 19.03
C ILE A 173 25.87 12.51 20.03
N GLY A 174 26.80 13.37 20.46
CA GLY A 174 26.48 14.56 21.27
C GLY A 174 25.78 15.66 20.45
N ALA A 175 25.35 16.73 21.13
CA ALA A 175 24.67 17.89 20.51
C ALA A 175 25.42 18.51 19.30
N ASP A 176 26.72 18.24 19.17
CA ASP A 176 27.57 18.71 18.09
C ASP A 176 27.30 18.06 16.71
N ALA A 177 26.54 16.96 16.60
CA ALA A 177 26.18 16.45 15.27
C ALA A 177 25.11 17.26 14.55
N ALA A 178 24.39 18.13 15.26
CA ALA A 178 23.65 19.21 14.63
C ALA A 178 24.57 20.17 13.86
N ARG A 179 25.91 20.11 14.05
CA ARG A 179 26.88 20.85 13.21
C ARG A 179 27.18 20.14 11.89
N LEU A 180 27.02 18.81 11.81
CA LEU A 180 27.18 18.06 10.55
C LEU A 180 26.02 18.27 9.57
N SER A 181 24.84 18.68 10.06
CA SER A 181 23.71 19.04 9.18
C SER A 181 23.90 20.34 8.41
N TRP A 182 24.90 21.17 8.75
CA TRP A 182 25.23 22.41 8.01
C TRP A 182 26.04 22.16 6.72
N ILE A 183 26.50 20.93 6.50
CA ILE A 183 27.18 20.54 5.25
C ILE A 183 26.16 20.26 4.13
N LEU A 184 24.88 20.11 4.47
CA LEU A 184 23.80 20.01 3.48
C LEU A 184 23.28 21.42 3.17
N PRO A 185 23.19 21.81 1.89
CA PRO A 185 22.85 23.18 1.51
C PRO A 185 21.42 23.50 1.96
N VAL A 186 21.33 24.47 2.87
CA VAL A 186 20.08 25.06 3.32
C VAL A 186 19.62 26.01 2.21
N GLY A 187 18.65 25.58 1.40
CA GLY A 187 17.87 26.53 0.60
C GLY A 187 16.95 27.31 1.53
N GLU A 188 16.93 28.63 1.36
CA GLU A 188 16.06 29.57 2.10
C GLU A 188 14.56 29.19 2.06
#